data_AF-A0A7V9MTZ3-F1
#
_entry.id   AF-A0A7V9MTZ3-F1
#
_cell.length_a   1.000
_cell.length_b   1.000
_cell.length_c   1.000
_cell.angle_alpha   90.00
_cell.angle_beta   90.00
_cell.angle_gamma   90.00
#
_symmetry.space_group_name_H-M   'P 1'
#
loop_
_entity.id
_entity.type
_entity.pdbx_description
1 polymer ?
#
loop_
_entity_poly.entity_id
_entity_poly.type
_entity_poly.pdbx_seq_one_letter_code
_entity_poly.pdbx_strand_id
1 'polypeptide(L)'
;VFNGAADKDAYNQVALVPRQRTIKTLSDAKRRKLENLYAQVRTIRERKTGYERLGEIWETQQAEHAGDWLLSMEIFEILDGIAKQNELKQKIVTFLNRRKLEDQDCATLIEWGFRLVTYHKTALQSPAHA
;
A
#
# COMPACT_ATOMS: atom_id res chain seq x y z
N VAL A 1 -3.99 -44.48 -44.44
CA VAL A 1 -3.08 -44.29 -45.59
C VAL A 1 -3.28 -42.86 -46.12
N PHE A 2 -2.17 -42.11 -46.17
CA PHE A 2 -1.84 -40.87 -46.90
C PHE A 2 -2.83 -39.70 -47.10
N ASN A 3 -2.40 -38.56 -46.54
CA ASN A 3 -2.28 -37.16 -47.03
C ASN A 3 -3.33 -36.53 -47.97
N GLY A 4 -3.81 -35.36 -47.54
CA GLY A 4 -4.18 -34.25 -48.42
C GLY A 4 -3.55 -32.95 -47.91
N ALA A 5 -2.73 -32.30 -48.73
CA ALA A 5 -2.02 -31.07 -48.42
C ALA A 5 -2.99 -29.89 -48.22
N ALA A 6 -2.65 -28.98 -47.31
CA ALA A 6 -3.21 -27.64 -47.29
C ALA A 6 -2.12 -26.64 -46.90
N ASP A 7 -1.51 -26.09 -47.95
CA ASP A 7 -0.89 -24.78 -48.13
C ASP A 7 -0.30 -23.98 -46.96
N LYS A 8 0.93 -23.53 -47.18
CA LYS A 8 1.75 -22.65 -46.33
C LYS A 8 1.42 -21.15 -46.46
N ASP A 9 0.37 -20.75 -47.18
CA ASP A 9 0.18 -19.36 -47.61
C ASP A 9 -0.86 -18.52 -46.83
N ALA A 10 -1.42 -19.02 -45.71
CA ALA A 10 -2.44 -18.28 -44.95
C ALA A 10 -1.93 -17.60 -43.66
N TYR A 11 -0.63 -17.31 -43.54
CA TYR A 11 -0.09 -16.58 -42.38
C TYR A 11 0.13 -15.10 -42.70
N ASN A 12 -0.92 -14.39 -43.11
CA ASN A 12 -0.92 -12.93 -42.99
C ASN A 12 -1.58 -12.54 -41.67
N GLN A 13 -0.84 -12.71 -40.57
CA GLN A 13 -1.19 -12.05 -39.31
C GLN A 13 -0.97 -10.55 -39.51
N VAL A 14 -2.03 -9.86 -39.94
CA VAL A 14 -2.10 -8.41 -39.77
C VAL A 14 -2.17 -8.17 -38.27
N ALA A 15 -1.00 -8.01 -37.65
CA ALA A 15 -0.88 -7.59 -36.27
C ALA A 15 -1.58 -6.23 -36.15
N LEU A 16 -2.80 -6.23 -35.60
CA LEU A 16 -3.44 -5.01 -35.13
C LEU A 16 -2.62 -4.49 -33.95
N VAL A 17 -1.61 -3.68 -34.26
CA VAL A 17 -0.85 -2.93 -33.25
C VAL A 17 -1.84 -1.97 -32.59
N PRO A 18 -2.16 -2.13 -31.29
CA PRO A 18 -3.08 -1.23 -30.62
C PRO A 18 -2.45 0.16 -30.56
N ARG A 19 -3.02 1.13 -31.29
CA ARG A 19 -2.61 2.55 -31.24
C ARG A 19 -3.13 3.27 -29.99
N GLN A 20 -3.16 2.60 -28.84
CA GLN A 20 -3.42 3.29 -27.58
C GLN A 20 -2.12 3.96 -27.13
N ARG A 21 -1.97 5.24 -27.47
CA ARG A 21 -1.05 6.12 -26.76
C ARG A 21 -1.56 6.26 -25.34
N THR A 22 -0.93 5.56 -24.40
CA THR A 22 -1.08 5.86 -22.97
C THR A 22 -0.65 7.31 -22.77
N ILE A 23 -1.60 8.20 -22.51
CA ILE A 23 -1.30 9.58 -22.12
C ILE A 23 -0.75 9.53 -20.68
N LYS A 24 0.53 9.16 -20.57
CA LYS A 24 1.33 9.26 -19.34
C LYS A 24 1.84 10.67 -19.21
N THR A 25 1.23 11.52 -18.39
CA THR A 25 1.92 12.79 -18.06
C THR A 25 1.47 13.47 -16.77
N LEU A 26 0.27 13.23 -16.23
CA LEU A 26 -0.17 13.83 -14.95
C LEU A 26 -0.15 12.87 -13.76
N SER A 27 -0.39 11.58 -14.00
CA SER A 27 -0.37 10.54 -12.95
C SER A 27 1.01 10.38 -12.32
N ASP A 28 2.09 10.58 -13.08
CA ASP A 28 3.45 10.30 -12.62
C ASP A 28 3.90 11.21 -11.48
N ALA A 29 3.54 12.49 -11.47
CA ALA A 29 3.99 13.41 -10.41
C ALA A 29 3.32 13.10 -9.06
N LYS A 30 1.99 12.95 -9.07
CA LYS A 30 1.22 12.56 -7.87
C LYS A 30 1.66 11.19 -7.36
N ARG A 31 1.81 10.22 -8.26
CA ARG A 31 2.29 8.88 -7.91
C ARG A 31 3.71 8.90 -7.33
N ARG A 32 4.64 9.64 -7.94
CA ARG A 32 6.02 9.79 -7.42
C ARG A 32 6.04 10.39 -6.02
N LYS A 33 5.16 11.36 -5.73
CA LYS A 33 5.03 11.92 -4.38
C LYS A 33 4.59 10.85 -3.37
N LEU A 34 3.56 10.08 -3.69
CA LEU A 34 3.11 8.99 -2.83
C LEU A 34 4.22 7.96 -2.61
N GLU A 35 4.89 7.52 -3.67
CA GLU A 35 6.03 6.60 -3.60
C GLU A 35 7.16 7.15 -2.72
N ASN A 36 7.41 8.47 -2.77
CA ASN A 36 8.37 9.13 -1.89
C ASN A 36 7.93 9.10 -0.42
N LEU A 37 6.65 9.33 -0.11
CA LEU A 37 6.12 9.20 1.25
C LEU A 37 6.31 7.78 1.78
N TYR A 38 6.02 6.75 0.97
CA TYR A 38 6.30 5.36 1.33
C TYR A 38 7.77 5.09 1.59
N ALA A 39 8.66 5.60 0.73
CA ALA A 39 10.11 5.46 0.92
C ALA A 39 10.60 6.09 2.24
N GLN A 40 10.02 7.23 2.63
CA GLN A 40 10.34 7.89 3.89
C GLN A 40 9.88 7.07 5.09
N VAL A 41 8.64 6.57 5.10
CA VAL A 41 8.11 5.70 6.17
C VAL A 41 8.95 4.42 6.30
N ARG A 42 9.28 3.80 5.16
CA ARG A 42 10.16 2.63 5.14
C ARG A 42 11.54 2.92 5.73
N THR A 43 12.13 4.06 5.38
CA THR A 43 13.41 4.49 5.94
C THR A 43 13.34 4.67 7.46
N ILE A 44 12.25 5.26 7.97
CA ILE A 44 12.03 5.41 9.42
C ILE A 44 11.91 4.04 10.09
N ARG A 45 11.16 3.11 9.49
CA ARG A 45 11.03 1.73 10.00
C ARG A 45 12.37 1.00 10.08
N GLU A 46 13.15 1.05 9.01
CA GLU A 46 14.43 0.34 8.91
C GLU A 46 15.49 0.95 9.84
N ARG A 47 15.57 2.29 9.90
CA ARG A 47 16.56 2.99 10.73
C ARG A 47 16.17 3.10 12.19
N LYS A 48 14.88 2.95 12.51
CA LYS A 48 14.32 3.13 13.86
C LYS A 48 14.57 4.52 14.46
N THR A 49 14.61 5.55 13.63
CA THR A 49 14.86 6.96 13.99
C THR A 49 14.00 7.90 13.17
N GLY A 50 13.78 9.13 13.63
CA GLY A 50 13.04 10.15 12.86
C GLY A 50 11.52 10.03 12.98
N TYR A 51 11.02 9.46 14.07
CA TYR A 51 9.59 9.23 14.29
C TYR A 51 8.76 10.52 14.34
N GLU A 52 9.37 11.64 14.71
CA GLU A 52 8.75 12.97 14.71
C GLU A 52 8.23 13.38 13.32
N ARG A 53 8.81 12.83 12.25
CA ARG A 53 8.39 13.10 10.87
C ARG A 53 7.13 12.35 10.46
N LEU A 54 6.73 11.32 11.20
CA LEU A 54 5.53 10.52 10.87
C LEU A 54 4.25 11.37 10.86
N GLY A 55 4.17 12.37 11.74
CA GLY A 55 3.05 13.31 11.77
C GLY A 55 2.96 14.12 10.47
N GLU A 56 4.08 14.74 10.07
CA GLU A 56 4.15 15.52 8.82
C GLU A 56 3.84 14.66 7.58
N ILE A 57 4.39 13.46 7.52
CA ILE A 57 4.14 12.51 6.43
C ILE A 57 2.65 12.15 6.36
N TRP A 58 2.03 11.89 7.51
CA TRP A 58 0.61 11.55 7.56
C TRP A 58 -0.28 12.73 7.12
N GLU A 59 -0.02 13.94 7.62
CA GLU A 59 -0.76 15.15 7.20
C GLU A 59 -0.61 15.40 5.69
N THR A 60 0.60 15.22 5.14
CA THR A 60 0.86 15.33 3.70
C THR A 60 0.11 14.26 2.90
N GLN A 61 0.09 13.01 3.39
CA GLN A 61 -0.69 11.93 2.80
C GLN A 61 -2.19 12.27 2.82
N GLN A 62 -2.73 12.79 3.91
CA GLN A 62 -4.14 13.17 4.00
C GLN A 62 -4.50 14.31 3.05
N ALA A 63 -3.61 15.30 2.89
CA ALA A 63 -3.84 16.44 2.00
C ALA A 63 -3.78 16.05 0.51
N GLU A 64 -2.79 15.25 0.11
CA GLU A 64 -2.55 14.95 -1.31
C GLU A 64 -3.15 13.61 -1.77
N HIS A 65 -3.32 12.68 -0.83
CA HIS A 65 -3.61 11.26 -1.06
C HIS A 65 -4.61 10.69 -0.04
N ALA A 66 -5.69 11.41 0.28
CA ALA A 66 -6.68 11.01 1.30
C ALA A 66 -7.30 9.60 1.13
N GLY A 67 -7.26 9.03 -0.08
CA GLY A 67 -7.75 7.68 -0.35
C GLY A 67 -6.77 6.56 0.03
N ASP A 68 -5.50 6.89 0.29
CA ASP A 68 -4.44 5.92 0.58
C ASP A 68 -4.45 5.51 2.06
N TRP A 69 -5.17 4.43 2.35
CA TRP A 69 -5.27 3.88 3.70
C TRP A 69 -4.05 3.04 4.09
N LEU A 70 -3.33 2.49 3.11
CA LEU A 70 -2.23 1.56 3.35
C LEU A 70 -1.02 2.28 3.96
N LEU A 71 -0.67 3.48 3.49
CA LEU A 71 0.40 4.27 4.10
C LEU A 71 0.05 4.65 5.55
N SER A 72 -1.20 5.01 5.81
CA SER A 72 -1.70 5.22 7.18
C SER A 72 -1.53 3.97 8.06
N MET A 73 -1.77 2.77 7.51
CA MET A 73 -1.58 1.50 8.24
C MET A 73 -0.11 1.22 8.56
N GLU A 74 0.82 1.48 7.64
CA GLU A 74 2.27 1.35 7.88
C GLU A 74 2.74 2.29 9.01
N ILE A 75 2.24 3.54 9.01
CA ILE A 75 2.56 4.50 10.09
C ILE A 75 2.00 4.01 11.42
N PHE A 76 0.78 3.48 11.44
CA PHE A 76 0.18 2.90 12.65
C PHE A 76 1.02 1.76 13.23
N GLU A 77 1.53 0.85 12.40
CA GLU A 77 2.38 -0.26 12.85
C GLU A 77 3.64 0.26 13.56
N ILE A 78 4.31 1.26 12.97
CA ILE A 78 5.50 1.87 13.57
C ILE A 78 5.15 2.51 14.92
N LEU A 79 4.06 3.28 14.98
CA LEU A 79 3.62 3.95 16.20
C LEU A 79 3.22 2.96 17.31
N ASP A 80 2.59 1.84 16.96
CA ASP A 80 2.26 0.78 17.93
C ASP A 80 3.53 0.16 18.52
N GLY A 81 4.55 -0.08 17.69
CA GLY A 81 5.81 -0.69 18.12
C GLY A 81 6.65 0.20 19.05
N ILE A 82 6.63 1.52 18.88
CA ILE A 82 7.42 2.45 19.72
C ILE A 82 6.68 2.96 20.95
N ALA A 83 5.36 2.73 21.05
CA ALA A 83 4.50 3.22 22.13
C ALA A 83 4.64 4.75 22.41
N LYS A 84 4.85 5.55 21.37
CA LYS A 84 4.98 7.02 21.41
C LYS A 84 3.96 7.68 20.49
N GLN A 85 3.76 8.99 20.65
CA GLN A 85 2.85 9.80 19.82
C GLN A 85 1.43 9.23 19.78
N ASN A 86 0.88 8.93 20.98
CA ASN A 86 -0.42 8.26 21.09
C ASN A 86 -1.55 9.07 20.45
N GLU A 87 -1.47 10.40 20.45
CA GLU A 87 -2.43 11.27 19.76
C GLU A 87 -2.45 11.04 18.24
N LEU A 88 -1.28 10.98 17.59
CA LEU A 88 -1.20 10.70 16.16
C LEU A 88 -1.74 9.29 15.85
N LYS A 89 -1.37 8.32 16.68
CA LYS A 89 -1.89 6.95 16.56
C LYS A 89 -3.42 6.92 16.62
N GLN A 90 -4.04 7.61 17.57
CA GLN A 90 -5.50 7.67 17.68
C GLN A 90 -6.13 8.32 16.44
N LYS A 91 -5.56 9.42 15.93
CA LYS A 91 -6.04 10.04 14.69
C LYS A 91 -6.02 9.07 13.51
N ILE A 92 -4.94 8.32 13.35
CA ILE A 92 -4.80 7.32 12.28
C ILE A 92 -5.83 6.19 12.45
N VAL A 93 -6.02 5.69 13.67
CA VAL A 93 -7.03 4.66 13.96
C VAL A 93 -8.44 5.17 13.63
N THR A 94 -8.78 6.41 13.99
CA THR A 94 -10.06 7.03 13.62
C THR A 94 -10.23 7.13 12.11
N PHE A 95 -9.18 7.55 11.39
CA PHE A 95 -9.21 7.62 9.93
C PHE A 95 -9.42 6.24 9.29
N LEU A 96 -8.64 5.23 9.69
CA LEU A 96 -8.76 3.88 9.18
C LEU A 96 -10.16 3.29 9.45
N ASN A 97 -10.69 3.47 10.66
CA ASN A 97 -12.05 3.02 10.98
C ASN A 97 -13.11 3.74 10.15
N ARG A 98 -12.96 5.04 9.90
CA ARG A 98 -13.84 5.75 8.97
C ARG A 98 -13.75 5.16 7.57
N ARG A 99 -12.54 4.89 7.08
CA ARG A 99 -12.33 4.31 5.74
C ARG A 99 -12.97 2.94 5.58
N LYS A 100 -12.96 2.10 6.62
CA LYS A 100 -13.68 0.82 6.65
C LYS A 100 -15.19 0.98 6.41
N LEU A 101 -15.78 2.09 6.85
CA LEU A 101 -17.21 2.36 6.68
C LEU A 101 -17.54 2.88 5.27
N GLU A 102 -16.60 3.58 4.65
CA GLU A 102 -16.75 4.16 3.30
C GLU A 102 -16.53 3.13 2.19
N ASP A 103 -15.64 2.18 2.39
CA ASP A 103 -15.17 1.25 1.37
C ASP A 103 -15.06 -0.17 1.93
N GLN A 104 -15.98 -1.04 1.49
CA GLN A 104 -16.05 -2.43 1.95
C GLN A 104 -14.86 -3.27 1.47
N ASP A 105 -14.29 -2.96 0.31
CA ASP A 105 -13.14 -3.69 -0.24
C ASP A 105 -11.91 -3.49 0.65
N CYS A 106 -11.73 -2.27 1.16
CA CYS A 106 -10.64 -1.94 2.07
C CYS A 106 -10.93 -2.35 3.52
N ALA A 107 -12.20 -2.55 3.90
CA ALA A 107 -12.60 -2.81 5.27
C ALA A 107 -11.96 -4.06 5.87
N THR A 108 -12.02 -5.18 5.14
CA THR A 108 -11.44 -6.46 5.57
C THR A 108 -9.92 -6.37 5.67
N LEU A 109 -9.27 -5.70 4.73
CA LEU A 109 -7.81 -5.55 4.72
C LEU A 109 -7.30 -4.70 5.88
N ILE A 110 -7.98 -3.59 6.18
CA ILE A 110 -7.66 -2.74 7.34
C ILE A 110 -7.83 -3.53 8.63
N GLU A 111 -8.90 -4.32 8.75
CA GLU A 111 -9.14 -5.15 9.93
C GLU A 111 -8.06 -6.22 10.11
N TRP A 112 -7.70 -6.91 9.04
CA TRP A 112 -6.61 -7.87 9.06
C TRP A 112 -5.28 -7.21 9.41
N GLY A 113 -5.03 -5.99 8.91
CA GLY A 113 -3.88 -5.19 9.32
C GLY A 113 -3.83 -4.97 10.83
N PHE A 114 -4.92 -4.51 11.45
CA PHE A 114 -4.95 -4.31 12.91
C PHE A 114 -4.70 -5.62 13.69
N ARG A 115 -5.28 -6.72 13.22
CA ARG A 115 -5.05 -8.04 13.81
C ARG A 115 -3.60 -8.47 13.66
N LEU A 116 -2.98 -8.22 12.51
CA LEU A 116 -1.58 -8.58 12.24
C LEU A 116 -0.62 -7.82 13.16
N VAL A 117 -0.81 -6.51 13.31
CA VAL A 117 0.00 -5.70 14.24
C VAL A 117 -0.13 -6.23 15.67
N THR A 118 -1.36 -6.55 16.10
CA THR A 118 -1.61 -7.14 17.43
C THR A 118 -0.94 -8.51 17.57
N TYR A 119 -1.03 -9.36 16.54
CA TYR A 119 -0.42 -10.69 16.54
C TYR A 119 1.10 -10.62 16.64
N HIS A 120 1.75 -9.75 15.88
CA HIS A 120 3.20 -9.54 15.96
C HIS A 120 3.63 -9.09 17.35
N LYS A 121 2.84 -8.24 18.01
CA LYS A 121 3.10 -7.82 19.38
C LYS A 121 3.01 -8.97 20.38
N THR A 122 1.95 -9.77 20.31
CA THR A 122 1.75 -10.91 21.22
C THR A 122 2.76 -12.02 20.98
N ALA A 123 3.11 -12.31 19.72
CA ALA A 123 4.12 -13.30 19.37
C ALA A 123 5.52 -12.93 19.87
N LEU A 124 5.85 -11.63 19.93
CA LEU A 124 7.08 -11.14 20.53
C LEU A 124 7.07 -11.18 22.07
N GLN A 125 5.89 -11.30 22.70
CA GLN A 125 5.71 -11.29 24.15
C GLN A 125 5.50 -12.69 24.75
N SER A 126 5.19 -13.71 23.95
CA SER A 126 5.21 -15.10 24.40
C SER A 126 6.66 -15.59 24.46
N PRO A 127 7.26 -15.83 25.65
CA PRO A 127 8.44 -16.67 25.69
C PRO A 127 8.02 -18.03 25.16
N ALA A 128 8.81 -18.60 24.25
CA ALA A 128 8.62 -19.96 23.77
C ALA A 128 8.38 -20.88 24.97
N HIS A 129 7.14 -21.36 25.11
CA HIS A 129 6.84 -22.37 26.10
C HIS A 129 7.58 -23.64 25.65
N ALA A 130 8.57 -24.01 26.47
CA ALA A 130 9.30 -25.27 26.45
C ALA A 130 8.37 -26.47 26.67
#